data_AF-A0A7Y8LB55-F1
#
_entry.id   AF-A0A7Y8LB55-F1
#
_cell.length_a   1.000
_cell.length_b   1.000
_cell.length_c   1.000
_cell.angle_alpha   90.00
_cell.angle_beta   90.00
_cell.angle_gamma   90.00
#
_symmetry.space_group_name_H-M   'P 1'
#
loop_
_entity.id
_entity.type
_entity.pdbx_description
1 polymer ?
#
loop_
_entity_poly.entity_id
_entity_poly.type
_entity_poly.pdbx_seq_one_letter_code
_entity_poly.pdbx_strand_id
1 'polypeptide(L)' 'MALVTGAPLVPARLVGTARALARGRIGFPKLRVIVGEPIEVARAREDPAAATELTERLRVAVESLT' A
#
# COMPACT_ATOMS: atom_id res chain seq x y z
N MET A 1 7.85 10.60 -5.11
CA MET A 1 6.56 11.13 -5.62
C MET A 1 5.70 11.73 -4.52
N ALA A 2 5.12 10.96 -3.59
CA ALA A 2 4.23 11.51 -2.55
C ALA A 2 4.89 12.58 -1.66
N LEU A 3 6.15 12.39 -1.24
CA LEU A 3 6.91 13.41 -0.49
C LEU A 3 7.12 14.72 -1.25
N VAL A 4 7.28 14.63 -2.57
CA VAL A 4 7.53 15.80 -3.43
C VAL A 4 6.24 16.61 -3.62
N THR A 5 5.10 15.92 -3.70
CA THR A 5 3.79 16.52 -3.93
C THR A 5 3.04 16.88 -2.64
N GLY A 6 3.35 16.23 -1.52
CA GLY A 6 2.54 16.30 -0.30
C GLY A 6 1.15 15.68 -0.45
N ALA A 7 0.95 14.83 -1.47
CA ALA A 7 -0.34 14.20 -1.70
C ALA A 7 -0.58 13.09 -0.66
N PRO A 8 -1.83 12.94 -0.18
CA PRO A 8 -2.17 11.90 0.77
C PRO A 8 -1.97 10.51 0.15
N LEU A 9 -1.47 9.57 0.95
CA LEU A 9 -1.25 8.19 0.55
C LEU A 9 -2.37 7.31 1.11
N VAL A 10 -3.03 6.54 0.24
CA VAL A 10 -4.11 5.64 0.66
C VAL A 10 -3.58 4.20 0.75
N PRO A 11 -3.54 3.58 1.95
CA PRO A 11 -3.15 2.18 2.10
C PRO A 11 -4.17 1.25 1.45
N ALA A 12 -3.69 0.27 0.68
CA ALA A 12 -4.54 -0.75 0.09
C ALA A 12 -3.93 -2.15 0.28
N ARG A 13 -4.75 -3.09 0.75
CA ARG A 13 -4.37 -4.51 0.90
C ARG A 13 -5.17 -5.37 -0.07
N LEU A 14 -4.46 -6.18 -0.85
CA LEU A 14 -5.02 -7.15 -1.78
C LEU A 14 -4.96 -8.55 -1.18
N VAL A 15 -6.13 -9.18 -1.00
CA VAL A 15 -6.25 -10.53 -0.43
C VAL A 15 -6.70 -11.50 -1.52
N GLY A 16 -6.04 -12.66 -1.60
CA GLY A 16 -6.36 -13.72 -2.54
C GLY A 16 -5.71 -13.61 -3.92
N THR A 17 -5.03 -12.50 -4.22
CA THR A 17 -4.38 -12.25 -5.54
C THR A 17 -3.24 -13.23 -5.84
N ALA A 18 -2.43 -13.58 -4.85
CA ALA A 18 -1.35 -14.57 -5.03
C ALA A 18 -1.88 -15.94 -5.50
N ARG A 19 -3.07 -16.35 -5.03
CA ARG A 19 -3.73 -17.59 -5.48
C ARG A 19 -4.35 -17.46 -6.87
N ALA A 20 -4.76 -16.25 -7.25
CA ALA A 20 -5.32 -15.96 -8.57
C ALA A 20 -4.26 -15.95 -9.69
N LEU A 21 -3.01 -15.62 -9.36
CA LEU A 21 -1.90 -15.55 -10.31
C LEU A 21 -1.04 -16.83 -10.36
N ALA A 22 -1.40 -17.87 -9.59
CA ALA A 22 -0.67 -19.13 -9.57
C ALA A 22 -0.84 -19.89 -10.90
N ARG A 23 0.28 -20.29 -11.53
CA ARG A 23 0.26 -21.09 -12.78
C ARG A 23 -0.51 -22.41 -12.56
N GLY A 24 -1.35 -22.76 -13.54
CA GLY A 24 -2.04 -24.05 -13.58
C GLY A 24 -3.40 -24.11 -12.87
N ARG A 25 -3.93 -22.99 -12.35
CA ARG A 25 -5.29 -22.93 -11.80
C ARG A 25 -6.21 -22.07 -12.65
N ILE A 26 -6.99 -22.72 -13.51
CA ILE A 26 -8.14 -22.09 -14.18
C ILE A 26 -9.31 -22.13 -13.20
N GLY A 27 -9.80 -20.96 -12.78
CA GLY A 27 -10.94 -20.86 -11.85
C GLY A 27 -11.31 -19.40 -11.53
N PHE A 28 -12.33 -19.22 -10.69
CA PHE A 28 -12.79 -17.90 -10.22
C PHE A 28 -12.38 -17.70 -8.75
N PRO A 29 -11.15 -17.22 -8.48
CA PRO A 29 -10.67 -17.02 -7.12
C PRO A 29 -11.46 -15.90 -6.44
N LYS A 30 -11.74 -16.08 -5.14
CA LYS A 30 -12.30 -14.99 -4.32
C LYS A 30 -11.19 -13.98 -4.02
N LEU A 31 -11.38 -12.75 -4.47
CA LEU A 31 -10.48 -11.62 -4.24
C LEU A 31 -11.13 -10.63 -3.28
N ARG A 32 -10.33 -9.97 -2.43
CA ARG A 32 -10.78 -8.86 -1.59
C ARG A 32 -9.78 -7.71 -1.68
N VAL A 33 -10.29 -6.50 -1.78
CA VAL A 33 -9.52 -5.26 -1.67
C VAL A 33 -9.97 -4.57 -0.38
N ILE A 34 -9.02 -4.21 0.47
CA ILE A 34 -9.27 -3.46 1.70
C ILE A 34 -8.57 -2.13 1.54
N VAL A 35 -9.29 -1.03 1.75
CA VAL A 35 -8.77 0.34 1.64
C VAL A 35 -8.79 0.94 3.03
N GLY A 36 -7.63 1.47 3.46
CA GLY A 36 -7.47 2.13 4.74
C GLY A 36 -7.71 3.62 4.66
N GLU A 37 -7.66 4.27 5.83
CA GLU A 37 -7.71 5.73 5.92
C GLU A 37 -6.48 6.37 5.26
N PRO A 38 -6.64 7.53 4.59
CA PRO A 38 -5.53 8.27 4.02
C PRO A 38 -4.48 8.66 5.06
N ILE A 39 -3.20 8.51 4.71
CA ILE A 39 -2.05 8.98 5.47
C ILE A 39 -1.64 10.32 4.89
N GLU A 40 -1.73 11.36 5.70
CA GLU A 40 -1.25 12.70 5.33
C GLU A 40 0.28 12.70 5.21
N VAL A 41 0.77 13.30 4.12
CA VAL A 41 2.21 13.37 3.82
C VAL A 41 2.65 14.81 3.81
N ALA A 42 3.51 15.18 4.75
CA ALA A 42 4.16 16.48 4.73
C ALA A 42 5.10 16.57 3.53
N ARG A 43 5.00 17.66 2.77
CA ARG A 43 5.89 17.92 1.64
C ARG A 43 7.32 18.08 2.14
N ALA A 44 8.25 17.31 1.59
CA ALA A 44 9.66 17.37 1.93
C ALA A 44 10.52 17.46 0.65
N ARG A 45 11.64 18.18 0.72
CA ARG A 45 12.69 18.08 -0.30
C ARG A 45 13.26 16.67 -0.23
N GLU A 46 13.61 16.10 -1.39
CA GLU A 46 14.02 14.69 -1.54
C GLU A 46 15.09 14.27 -0.52
N ASP A 47 14.61 13.71 0.60
CA ASP A 47 15.41 13.16 1.68
C ASP A 47 15.18 11.64 1.73
N PRO A 48 16.20 10.82 1.43
CA PRO A 48 16.12 9.37 1.49
C PRO A 48 15.67 8.83 2.85
N ALA A 49 16.00 9.51 3.95
CA ALA A 49 15.57 9.11 5.29
C ALA A 49 14.05 9.27 5.46
N ALA A 50 13.51 10.42 5.05
CA ALA A 50 12.08 10.69 5.05
C ALA A 50 11.30 9.71 4.14
N ALA A 51 11.88 9.29 3.01
CA ALA A 51 11.29 8.29 2.13
C ALA A 51 11.22 6.90 2.77
N THR A 52 12.25 6.52 3.52
CA THR A 52 12.31 5.25 4.25
C THR A 52 11.28 5.24 5.36
N GLU A 53 11.23 6.29 6.18
CA GLU A 53 10.24 6.41 7.27
C GLU A 53 8.81 6.35 6.74
N LEU A 54 8.50 7.09 5.66
CA LEU A 54 7.16 7.07 5.06
C LEU A 54 6.78 5.67 4.54
N THR A 55 7.75 4.94 3.98
CA THR A 55 7.53 3.58 3.48
C THR A 55 7.23 2.62 4.63
N GLU A 56 7.93 2.74 5.75
CA GLU A 56 7.66 1.92 6.94
C GLU A 56 6.28 2.21 7.53
N ARG A 57 5.90 3.49 7.63
CA ARG A 57 4.56 3.89 8.12
C ARG A 57 3.46 3.33 7.23
N LEU A 58 3.64 3.38 5.91
CA LEU A 58 2.69 2.80 4.96
C LEU A 58 2.63 1.26 5.09
N ARG A 59 3.77 0.58 5.29
CA ARG A 59 3.80 -0.87 5.48
C ARG A 59 2.99 -1.30 6.69
N VAL A 60 3.22 -0.67 7.84
CA VAL A 60 2.49 -0.95 9.09
C VAL A 60 0.99 -0.71 8.89
N ALA A 61 0.61 0.37 8.20
CA ALA A 61 -0.78 0.67 7.91
C ALA A 61 -1.45 -0.36 6.98
N VAL A 62 -0.74 -0.91 6.00
CA VAL A 62 -1.26 -1.98 5.12
C VAL A 62 -1.39 -3.30 5.88
N GLU A 63 -0.43 -3.63 6.75
CA GLU A 63 -0.43 -4.87 7.53
C GLU A 63 -1.58 -4.94 8.55
N SER A 64 -2.00 -3.78 9.09
CA SER A 64 -3.13 -3.70 10.03
C SER A 64 -4.51 -3.78 9.37
N LEU A 65 -4.60 -3.68 8.03
CA LEU A 65 -5.88 -3.86 7.31
C LEU A 65 -6.31 -5.33 7.38
N THR A 66 -7.44 -5.60 8.03
CA THR A 66 -7.97 -6.96 8.29
C THR A 66 -9.28 -7.28 7.59
#